data_AF-L1LBE5-F1
#
_entry.id   AF-L1LBE5-F1
#
_cell.length_a   1.000
_cell.length_b   1.000
_cell.length_c   1.000
_cell.angle_alpha   90.00
_cell.angle_beta   90.00
_cell.angle_gamma   90.00
#
_symmetry.space_group_name_H-M   'P 1'
#
loop_
_entity.id
_entity.type
_entity.pdbx_description
1 polymer ?
#
loop_
_entity_poly.entity_id
_entity_poly.type
_entity_poly.pdbx_seq_one_letter_code
_entity_poly.pdbx_strand_id
1 'polypeptide(L)'
;MKILALLWTVCLVRLCSAGCWSCFSGSKTNDDDSPQATSTPVIPSPDHVDGTLITLDLVSPDDTNVDVDSSAPNIKKYFPKGDVSFYEVKEGTTSIWRAGANEFCRFVRVSLAGNKPITVSLNVRNNAEDKNITVKNFKKEGDSWKSIYGRLTNSDSRRTND
;
A
#
# COMPACT_ATOMS: atom_id res chain seq x y z
N MET A 1 36.28 -18.50 -22.30
CA MET A 1 37.05 -17.52 -21.48
C MET A 1 37.89 -16.64 -22.39
N LYS A 2 38.28 -15.44 -21.94
CA LYS A 2 39.05 -14.39 -22.67
C LYS A 2 38.23 -13.48 -23.61
N ILE A 3 37.35 -12.65 -23.04
CA ILE A 3 36.90 -11.37 -23.63
C ILE A 3 37.08 -10.25 -22.57
N LEU A 4 38.20 -10.28 -21.84
CA LEU A 4 38.56 -9.34 -20.76
C LEU A 4 39.97 -8.80 -21.02
N ALA A 5 40.19 -8.17 -22.17
CA ALA A 5 41.51 -7.70 -22.61
C ALA A 5 41.46 -6.50 -23.57
N LEU A 6 40.39 -5.68 -23.52
CA LEU A 6 40.25 -4.44 -24.32
C LEU A 6 39.92 -3.23 -23.44
N LEU A 7 40.61 -3.13 -22.29
CA LEU A 7 40.89 -1.85 -21.63
C LEU A 7 42.38 -1.52 -21.84
N TRP A 8 42.73 -0.23 -21.76
CA TRP A 8 44.03 0.38 -22.07
C TRP A 8 44.47 0.20 -23.54
N THR A 9 44.36 1.23 -24.37
CA THR A 9 45.26 2.41 -24.35
C THR A 9 44.73 3.50 -25.30
N VAL A 10 45.12 4.78 -25.08
CA VAL A 10 44.84 5.96 -25.97
C VAL A 10 43.34 6.39 -25.96
N CYS A 11 42.92 7.65 -25.76
CA CYS A 11 43.58 8.96 -25.78
C CYS A 11 43.58 9.68 -24.41
N LEU A 12 44.72 9.72 -23.73
CA LEU A 12 45.10 10.93 -22.97
C LEU A 12 45.83 11.84 -23.96
N VAL A 13 45.28 13.02 -24.28
CA VAL A 13 46.01 14.25 -24.65
C VAL A 13 45.00 15.39 -24.90
N ARG A 14 45.10 16.43 -24.06
CA ARG A 14 44.76 17.84 -24.30
C ARG A 14 43.40 18.20 -24.93
N LEU A 15 42.57 18.84 -24.10
CA LEU A 15 42.52 20.30 -24.20
C LEU A 15 42.63 20.91 -22.79
N CYS A 16 43.71 21.62 -22.54
CA CYS A 16 43.94 22.39 -21.31
C CYS A 16 44.37 23.78 -21.76
N SER A 17 43.47 24.76 -21.65
CA SER A 17 43.67 26.12 -22.12
C SER A 17 43.03 27.12 -21.16
N ALA A 18 43.88 27.65 -20.27
CA ALA A 18 43.77 28.94 -19.56
C ALA A 18 42.39 29.44 -19.06
N GLY A 19 42.24 29.49 -17.73
CA GLY A 19 41.15 30.17 -17.03
C GLY A 19 41.39 30.19 -15.52
N CYS A 20 42.41 30.92 -15.05
CA CYS A 20 42.75 31.10 -13.63
C CYS A 20 42.46 32.56 -13.19
N TRP A 21 42.55 32.84 -11.87
CA TRP A 21 41.93 33.98 -11.14
C TRP A 21 40.38 33.90 -11.14
N SER A 22 39.63 34.02 -10.03
CA SER A 22 39.89 34.18 -8.59
C SER A 22 38.53 34.12 -7.84
N CYS A 23 38.37 33.80 -6.54
CA CYS A 23 39.29 33.43 -5.44
C CYS A 23 38.50 32.77 -4.26
N PHE A 24 39.19 32.55 -3.12
CA PHE A 24 38.70 32.21 -1.78
C PHE A 24 38.29 30.76 -1.43
N SER A 25 38.88 30.32 -0.31
CA SER A 25 38.73 29.05 0.40
C SER A 25 37.31 28.79 0.94
N GLY A 26 36.99 27.51 1.22
CA GLY A 26 36.13 27.21 2.38
C GLY A 26 35.32 25.92 2.39
N SER A 27 35.97 24.78 2.72
CA SER A 27 35.35 23.58 3.32
C SER A 27 34.26 22.79 2.56
N LYS A 28 34.12 21.52 2.99
CA LYS A 28 33.20 20.52 2.43
C LYS A 28 31.85 20.55 3.16
N THR A 29 30.77 20.46 2.41
CA THR A 29 29.68 19.48 2.59
C THR A 29 29.06 19.23 1.22
N ASN A 30 28.70 17.98 0.91
CA ASN A 30 27.96 17.69 -0.31
C ASN A 30 26.48 17.95 -0.05
N ASP A 31 25.90 18.88 -0.80
CA ASP A 31 24.45 18.96 -0.95
C ASP A 31 24.02 17.85 -1.91
N ASP A 32 23.53 16.75 -1.36
CA ASP A 32 22.81 15.71 -2.11
C ASP A 32 21.32 15.87 -1.77
N ASP A 33 20.71 16.92 -2.34
CA ASP A 33 19.27 17.20 -2.22
C ASP A 33 18.47 16.18 -3.05
N SER A 34 18.41 14.97 -2.51
CA SER A 34 17.45 13.97 -2.91
C SER A 34 16.17 14.24 -2.11
N PRO A 35 15.04 14.65 -2.74
CA PRO A 35 13.78 14.81 -2.06
C PRO A 35 13.23 13.43 -1.67
N GLN A 36 13.72 12.92 -0.54
CA GLN A 36 13.16 11.76 0.13
C GLN A 36 11.73 12.12 0.54
N ALA A 37 10.77 11.69 -0.28
CA ALA A 37 9.34 11.90 -0.08
C ALA A 37 8.92 11.30 1.27
N THR A 38 8.97 12.14 2.29
CA THR A 38 8.48 11.83 3.62
C THR A 38 6.97 11.74 3.50
N SER A 39 6.43 10.52 3.60
CA SER A 39 4.99 10.28 3.51
C SER A 39 4.27 10.88 4.71
N THR A 40 3.97 12.18 4.61
CA THR A 40 3.05 12.88 5.50
C THR A 40 1.72 12.12 5.50
N PRO A 41 1.10 11.85 6.67
CA PRO A 41 -0.15 11.11 6.72
C PRO A 41 -1.27 11.91 6.05
N VAL A 42 -1.62 11.54 4.81
CA VAL A 42 -2.78 12.07 4.10
C VAL A 42 -4.02 11.50 4.78
N ILE A 43 -4.60 12.30 5.67
CA ILE A 43 -5.99 12.13 6.10
C ILE A 43 -6.86 12.53 4.90
N PRO A 44 -7.83 11.70 4.45
CA PRO A 44 -8.72 12.09 3.36
C PRO A 44 -9.50 13.35 3.75
N SER A 45 -9.60 14.31 2.82
CA SER A 45 -10.31 15.58 3.06
C SER A 45 -11.80 15.34 3.38
N PRO A 46 -12.45 16.22 4.16
CA PRO A 46 -13.79 15.97 4.70
C PRO A 46 -14.93 15.99 3.67
N ASP A 47 -14.67 16.47 2.45
CA ASP A 47 -15.73 16.99 1.57
C ASP A 47 -16.60 15.93 0.87
N HIS A 48 -16.36 14.62 1.07
CA HIS A 48 -17.23 13.59 0.47
C HIS A 48 -17.26 12.18 1.11
N VAL A 49 -17.31 12.07 2.44
CA VAL A 49 -17.80 10.83 3.11
C VAL A 49 -18.56 11.20 4.40
N ASP A 50 -19.89 11.04 4.41
CA ASP A 50 -20.75 11.30 5.60
C ASP A 50 -20.57 10.28 6.76
N GLY A 51 -19.62 9.35 6.62
CA GLY A 51 -19.40 8.22 7.54
C GLY A 51 -18.03 8.24 8.22
N THR A 52 -17.97 7.82 9.48
CA THR A 52 -16.74 7.80 10.28
C THR A 52 -15.71 6.81 9.70
N LEU A 53 -14.46 7.23 9.59
CA LEU A 53 -13.37 6.40 9.09
C LEU A 53 -12.63 5.69 10.22
N ILE A 54 -12.45 4.38 10.11
CA ILE A 54 -11.78 3.52 11.10
C ILE A 54 -10.64 2.67 10.50
N THR A 55 -9.75 2.20 11.36
CA THR A 55 -8.69 1.24 11.00
C THR A 55 -9.11 -0.18 11.36
N LEU A 56 -8.97 -1.13 10.44
CA LEU A 56 -9.06 -2.56 10.73
C LEU A 56 -7.68 -3.14 11.03
N ASP A 57 -7.48 -3.65 12.25
CA ASP A 57 -6.34 -4.52 12.57
C ASP A 57 -6.75 -6.00 12.50
N LEU A 58 -6.05 -6.79 11.69
CA LEU A 58 -6.32 -8.23 11.54
C LEU A 58 -5.88 -9.06 12.76
N VAL A 59 -4.98 -8.51 13.60
CA VAL A 59 -4.49 -9.17 14.83
C VAL A 59 -5.42 -8.90 16.00
N SER A 60 -5.97 -7.68 16.09
CA SER A 60 -6.84 -7.24 17.18
C SER A 60 -7.95 -6.32 16.64
N PRO A 61 -8.99 -6.86 16.00
CA PRO A 61 -10.09 -6.06 15.47
C PRO A 61 -10.89 -5.39 16.60
N ASP A 62 -11.36 -4.17 16.36
CA ASP A 62 -12.28 -3.45 17.24
C ASP A 62 -13.68 -4.08 17.17
N ASP A 63 -14.05 -4.84 18.20
CA ASP A 63 -15.33 -5.54 18.28
C ASP A 63 -16.54 -4.60 18.44
N THR A 64 -16.33 -3.33 18.80
CA THR A 64 -17.39 -2.32 18.90
C THR A 64 -17.80 -1.85 17.51
N ASN A 65 -16.83 -1.57 16.63
CA ASN A 65 -17.07 -1.01 15.30
C ASN A 65 -16.96 -2.03 14.14
N VAL A 66 -16.52 -3.26 14.40
CA VAL A 66 -16.34 -4.31 13.38
C VAL A 66 -17.16 -5.56 13.75
N ASP A 67 -17.83 -6.12 12.75
CA ASP A 67 -18.39 -7.47 12.79
C ASP A 67 -17.47 -8.46 12.08
N VAL A 68 -17.34 -9.67 12.64
CA VAL A 68 -16.35 -10.67 12.22
C VAL A 68 -17.02 -12.02 11.99
N ASP A 69 -17.21 -12.38 10.72
CA ASP A 69 -17.66 -13.72 10.33
C ASP A 69 -16.44 -14.63 10.15
N SER A 70 -16.33 -15.63 11.03
CA SER A 70 -15.35 -16.72 10.97
C SER A 70 -16.02 -18.10 10.89
N SER A 71 -17.21 -18.18 10.26
CA SER A 71 -17.96 -19.44 10.07
C SER A 71 -17.22 -20.47 9.20
N ALA A 72 -16.35 -20.00 8.29
CA ALA A 72 -15.50 -20.84 7.47
C ALA A 72 -14.10 -20.97 8.10
N PRO A 73 -13.54 -22.19 8.24
CA PRO A 73 -12.36 -22.45 9.08
C PRO A 73 -11.06 -21.79 8.58
N ASN A 74 -11.00 -21.43 7.30
CA ASN A 74 -9.84 -20.82 6.64
C ASN A 74 -10.14 -19.43 6.06
N ILE A 75 -11.28 -18.81 6.40
CA ILE A 75 -11.69 -17.50 5.91
C ILE A 75 -12.24 -16.67 7.07
N LYS A 76 -11.73 -15.46 7.26
CA LYS A 76 -12.38 -14.43 8.07
C LYS A 76 -12.93 -13.33 7.17
N LYS A 77 -14.11 -12.82 7.48
CA LYS A 77 -14.71 -11.66 6.83
C LYS A 77 -14.93 -10.58 7.88
N TYR A 78 -14.65 -9.34 7.52
CA TYR A 78 -14.77 -8.17 8.38
C TYR A 78 -15.68 -7.14 7.73
N PHE A 79 -16.68 -6.69 8.48
CA PHE A 79 -17.66 -5.71 8.05
C PHE A 79 -17.66 -4.53 9.05
N PRO A 80 -17.64 -3.27 8.61
CA PRO A 80 -17.87 -2.15 9.50
C PRO A 80 -19.32 -2.13 9.99
N LYS A 81 -19.55 -1.79 11.26
CA LYS A 81 -20.88 -1.66 11.87
C LYS A 81 -21.44 -0.25 11.70
N GLY A 82 -22.74 -0.14 11.46
CA GLY A 82 -23.39 1.16 11.26
C GLY A 82 -22.87 1.87 10.00
N ASP A 83 -22.65 3.19 10.09
CA ASP A 83 -22.16 4.01 8.97
C ASP A 83 -20.68 4.40 9.11
N VAL A 84 -19.85 3.44 9.53
CA VAL A 84 -18.39 3.58 9.52
C VAL A 84 -17.80 2.90 8.28
N SER A 85 -16.55 3.20 7.93
CA SER A 85 -15.84 2.53 6.83
C SER A 85 -14.34 2.43 7.10
N PHE A 86 -13.70 1.40 6.53
CA PHE A 86 -12.26 1.21 6.70
C PHE A 86 -11.50 2.18 5.78
N TYR A 87 -10.65 3.03 6.38
CA TYR A 87 -9.65 3.82 5.64
C TYR A 87 -8.27 3.15 5.64
N GLU A 88 -8.03 2.21 6.56
CA GLU A 88 -6.80 1.44 6.64
C GLU A 88 -7.12 -0.01 7.04
N VAL A 89 -6.39 -0.95 6.45
CA VAL A 89 -6.34 -2.35 6.85
C VAL A 89 -4.89 -2.71 7.11
N LYS A 90 -4.61 -3.22 8.31
CA LYS A 90 -3.26 -3.55 8.79
C LYS A 90 -3.22 -4.89 9.52
N GLU A 91 -2.03 -5.45 9.65
CA GLU A 91 -1.75 -6.62 10.49
C GLU A 91 -0.78 -6.17 11.60
N GLY A 92 -1.31 -5.83 12.78
CA GLY A 92 -0.55 -5.25 13.87
C GLY A 92 0.05 -3.89 13.52
N THR A 93 1.36 -3.85 13.26
CA THR A 93 2.09 -2.64 12.85
C THR A 93 2.24 -2.50 11.34
N THR A 94 1.96 -3.56 10.55
CA THR A 94 2.18 -3.56 9.11
C THR A 94 0.92 -3.14 8.36
N SER A 95 0.92 -1.94 7.77
CA SER A 95 -0.17 -1.48 6.89
C SER A 95 -0.20 -2.33 5.60
N ILE A 96 -1.36 -2.89 5.27
CA ILE A 96 -1.59 -3.69 4.06
C ILE A 96 -2.16 -2.79 2.96
N TRP A 97 -3.15 -1.98 3.31
CA TRP A 97 -3.78 -1.01 2.43
C TRP A 97 -4.22 0.21 3.23
N ARG A 98 -4.11 1.38 2.59
CA ARG A 98 -4.64 2.65 3.06
C ARG A 98 -5.38 3.32 1.91
N ALA A 99 -6.51 3.95 2.23
CA ALA A 99 -7.34 4.69 1.30
C ALA A 99 -6.57 5.84 0.63
N GLY A 100 -6.77 5.99 -0.68
CA GLY A 100 -6.54 7.25 -1.38
C GLY A 100 -7.66 8.27 -1.11
N ALA A 101 -7.56 9.45 -1.71
CA ALA A 101 -8.65 10.44 -1.67
C ALA A 101 -9.95 9.83 -2.23
N ASN A 102 -11.04 9.97 -1.48
CA ASN A 102 -12.37 9.40 -1.74
C ASN A 102 -12.46 7.86 -1.75
N GLU A 103 -11.38 7.13 -1.45
CA GLU A 103 -11.45 5.68 -1.28
C GLU A 103 -11.96 5.30 0.12
N PHE A 104 -12.82 4.29 0.20
CA PHE A 104 -13.15 3.63 1.47
C PHE A 104 -13.53 2.17 1.22
N CYS A 105 -13.34 1.34 2.23
CA CYS A 105 -13.63 -0.09 2.16
C CYS A 105 -14.73 -0.47 3.14
N ARG A 106 -15.76 -1.20 2.68
CA ARG A 106 -16.87 -1.71 3.50
C ARG A 106 -16.91 -3.24 3.63
N PHE A 107 -15.91 -3.95 3.11
CA PHE A 107 -15.78 -5.40 3.29
C PHE A 107 -14.35 -5.88 3.05
N VAL A 108 -13.82 -6.64 4.00
CA VAL A 108 -12.50 -7.27 3.91
C VAL A 108 -12.64 -8.78 4.10
N ARG A 109 -12.13 -9.56 3.15
CA ARG A 109 -12.05 -11.02 3.22
C ARG A 109 -10.58 -11.43 3.36
N VAL A 110 -10.27 -12.18 4.41
CA VAL A 110 -8.93 -12.71 4.69
C VAL A 110 -8.95 -14.22 4.53
N SER A 111 -8.08 -14.77 3.70
CA SER A 111 -7.85 -16.22 3.64
C SER A 111 -6.68 -16.59 4.55
N LEU A 112 -6.80 -17.71 5.25
CA LEU A 112 -5.85 -18.18 6.25
C LEU A 112 -5.19 -19.50 5.84
N ALA A 113 -3.92 -19.67 6.21
CA ALA A 113 -3.27 -20.97 6.33
C ALA A 113 -3.13 -21.30 7.83
N GLY A 114 -3.97 -22.20 8.32
CA GLY A 114 -4.21 -22.34 9.77
C GLY A 114 -4.74 -21.01 10.32
N ASN A 115 -4.03 -20.41 11.29
CA ASN A 115 -4.38 -19.10 11.85
C ASN A 115 -3.63 -17.91 11.23
N LYS A 116 -2.78 -18.13 10.21
CA LYS A 116 -1.94 -17.08 9.59
C LYS A 116 -2.61 -16.49 8.34
N PRO A 117 -2.81 -15.16 8.24
CA PRO A 117 -3.23 -14.51 7.00
C PRO A 117 -2.29 -14.81 5.84
N ILE A 118 -2.84 -15.19 4.68
CA ILE A 118 -2.08 -15.43 3.44
C ILE A 118 -2.53 -14.54 2.28
N THR A 119 -3.82 -14.17 2.23
CA THR A 119 -4.36 -13.20 1.28
C THR A 119 -5.41 -12.32 1.94
N VAL A 120 -5.50 -11.07 1.47
CA VAL A 120 -6.54 -10.10 1.87
C VAL A 120 -7.17 -9.54 0.60
N SER A 121 -8.50 -9.51 0.56
CA SER A 121 -9.30 -8.96 -0.52
C SER A 121 -10.21 -7.87 0.03
N LEU A 122 -10.14 -6.67 -0.53
CA LEU A 122 -10.85 -5.49 -0.09
C LEU A 122 -11.83 -5.04 -1.16
N ASN A 123 -13.10 -4.84 -0.79
CA ASN A 123 -14.08 -4.18 -1.64
C ASN A 123 -13.99 -2.66 -1.41
N VAL A 124 -13.23 -1.99 -2.26
CA VAL A 124 -13.03 -0.54 -2.23
C VAL A 124 -14.02 0.16 -3.14
N ARG A 125 -14.59 1.27 -2.69
CA ARG A 125 -15.35 2.23 -3.50
C ARG A 125 -14.58 3.54 -3.57
N ASN A 126 -14.75 4.28 -4.67
CA ASN A 126 -14.04 5.54 -4.93
C ASN A 126 -14.92 6.78 -4.69
N ASN A 127 -16.18 6.58 -4.30
CA ASN A 127 -17.17 7.60 -3.92
C ASN A 127 -18.32 6.89 -3.17
N ALA A 128 -18.99 7.57 -2.23
CA ALA A 128 -20.18 7.08 -1.52
C ALA A 128 -21.33 6.65 -2.45
N GLU A 129 -21.57 7.43 -3.51
CA GLU A 129 -22.60 7.20 -4.52
C GLU A 129 -22.20 6.14 -5.56
N ASP A 130 -20.90 5.82 -5.68
CA ASP A 130 -20.43 4.84 -6.65
C ASP A 130 -20.89 3.42 -6.26
N LYS A 131 -21.60 2.78 -7.20
CA LYS A 131 -22.07 1.40 -7.07
C LYS A 131 -21.02 0.41 -7.55
N ASN A 132 -19.98 0.87 -8.24
CA ASN A 132 -18.87 0.03 -8.67
C ASN A 132 -17.98 -0.33 -7.47
N ILE A 133 -17.61 -1.60 -7.39
CA ILE A 133 -16.69 -2.11 -6.37
C ILE A 133 -15.38 -2.46 -7.06
N THR A 134 -14.31 -1.79 -6.67
CA THR A 134 -12.94 -2.15 -7.05
C THR A 134 -12.41 -3.16 -6.03
N VAL A 135 -12.15 -4.39 -6.47
CA VAL A 135 -11.55 -5.41 -5.60
C VAL A 135 -10.02 -5.24 -5.60
N LYS A 136 -9.44 -4.77 -4.49
CA LYS A 136 -7.99 -4.75 -4.28
C LYS A 136 -7.55 -6.01 -3.55
N ASN A 137 -6.57 -6.72 -4.09
CA ASN A 137 -6.09 -7.99 -3.55
C ASN A 137 -4.63 -7.89 -3.13
N PHE A 138 -4.30 -8.50 -2.00
CA PHE A 138 -2.97 -8.53 -1.42
C PHE A 138 -2.60 -9.96 -1.02
N LYS A 139 -1.34 -10.33 -1.21
CA LYS A 139 -0.77 -11.61 -0.82
C LYS A 139 0.40 -11.38 0.13
N LYS A 140 0.51 -12.21 1.17
CA LYS A 140 1.65 -12.18 2.09
C LYS A 140 2.86 -12.87 1.47
N GLU A 141 4.01 -12.20 1.51
CA GLU A 141 5.31 -12.70 1.05
C GLU A 141 6.36 -12.40 2.13
N GLY A 142 6.67 -13.42 2.94
CA GLY A 142 7.42 -13.23 4.18
C GLY A 142 6.63 -12.36 5.16
N ASP A 143 7.26 -11.30 5.66
CA ASP A 143 6.66 -10.34 6.59
C ASP A 143 5.99 -9.15 5.88
N SER A 144 6.07 -9.10 4.55
CA SER A 144 5.52 -8.02 3.73
C SER A 144 4.26 -8.44 2.97
N TRP A 145 3.44 -7.45 2.61
CA TRP A 145 2.26 -7.63 1.76
C TRP A 145 2.51 -7.03 0.38
N LYS A 146 2.16 -7.76 -0.68
CA LYS A 146 2.21 -7.27 -2.06
C LYS A 146 0.82 -7.23 -2.68
N SER A 147 0.51 -6.14 -3.36
CA SER A 147 -0.67 -6.06 -4.21
C SER A 147 -0.56 -7.07 -5.36
N ILE A 148 -1.64 -7.80 -5.60
CA ILE A 148 -1.73 -8.76 -6.70
C ILE A 148 -2.89 -8.40 -7.62
N TYR A 149 -2.59 -8.21 -8.90
CA TYR A 149 -3.60 -7.97 -9.92
C TYR A 149 -4.20 -9.31 -10.34
N GLY A 150 -5.45 -9.54 -9.97
CA GLY A 150 -6.14 -10.78 -10.28
C GLY A 150 -7.65 -10.64 -10.13
N ARG A 151 -8.40 -11.10 -11.14
CA ARG A 151 -9.86 -11.21 -11.09
C ARG A 151 -10.22 -12.36 -10.14
N LEU A 152 -10.51 -12.04 -8.89
CA LEU A 152 -11.33 -12.93 -8.07
C LEU A 152 -12.73 -12.90 -8.68
N THR A 153 -13.18 -14.04 -9.20
CA THR A 153 -14.54 -14.18 -9.71
C THR A 153 -15.51 -14.08 -8.55
N ASN A 154 -16.50 -13.22 -8.67
CA ASN A 154 -17.45 -12.84 -7.61
C ASN A 154 -18.50 -13.93 -7.32
N SER A 155 -18.13 -15.21 -7.39
CA SER A 155 -19.03 -16.37 -7.22
C SER A 155 -19.61 -16.49 -5.82
N ASP A 156 -18.93 -15.94 -4.81
CA ASP A 156 -19.39 -15.95 -3.41
C ASP A 156 -20.39 -14.82 -3.08
N SER A 157 -20.63 -13.83 -3.96
CA SER A 157 -21.57 -12.73 -3.68
C SER A 157 -23.02 -12.99 -4.09
N ARG A 158 -23.37 -14.23 -4.48
CA ARG A 158 -24.75 -14.65 -4.83
C ARG A 158 -25.31 -15.68 -3.85
N ARG A 159 -25.25 -15.39 -2.54
CA ARG A 159 -26.04 -16.07 -1.50
C ARG A 159 -26.38 -15.14 -0.33
N THR A 160 -27.18 -14.11 -0.61
CA THR A 160 -28.08 -13.47 0.36
C THR A 160 -29.29 -12.96 -0.42
N ASN A 161 -30.35 -13.77 -0.45
CA ASN A 161 -31.75 -13.47 -0.80
C ASN A 161 -32.48 -14.82 -0.89
N ASP A 162 -32.74 -15.41 0.28
CA ASP A 162 -33.92 -16.23 0.55
C ASP A 162 -34.77 -15.43 1.55
#